data_AF-A0A8D2EFD4-F1
#
_entry.id   AF-A0A8D2EFD4-F1
#
_cell.length_a   1.000
_cell.length_b   1.000
_cell.length_c   1.000
_cell.angle_alpha   90.00
_cell.angle_beta   90.00
_cell.angle_gamma   90.00
#
_symmetry.space_group_name_H-M   'P 1'
#
loop_
_entity.id
_entity.type
_entity.pdbx_description
1 polymer ?
#
loop_
_entity_poly.entity_id
_entity_poly.type
_entity_poly.pdbx_seq_one_letter_code
_entity_poly.pdbx_strand_id
1 'polypeptide(L)'
;MRRPRGEPGPRAPRPTEGATCAGPESCFPSDGPLVCALEQERRLRLPPKPPPPLQPLLRGGQGLEAALSCPRFLRYPRQHLISSLAEARPEELTPHVMVLLAQHLARHRLREPQLLEAIAHFLVVQETQLSSKVVQKLVLPFGRLNYLPLEQQFMPCLERILAREAGVAPLATVNILMSLCQLRCLPFRALHFVFSPGFINYISGTPHALIVRRYLSLLDTAVELELPGYRGPRLPRRQQVPIFPQPLITDRARCKYSHKDIVAEGLRQLLGEEKYRQDLTVPPGYCTDFLLCVGSSGAVLPVRTQDPFLPYPPRSCLQGQAASSPTTRDPAQRVVLVLRERWHFCRDGRVLLGSRALRERHLGLMGYQLLPLPFEELESQRGLPQLKSYLRQKLQALGLRWGPEGG
;
A
#
# COMPACT_ATOMS: atom_id res chain seq x y z
N MET A 1 -3.19 -67.16 -25.89
CA MET A 1 -2.11 -67.92 -26.54
C MET A 1 -2.49 -68.22 -27.98
N ARG A 2 -1.51 -68.14 -28.89
CA ARG A 2 -1.49 -68.55 -30.32
C ARG A 2 -2.13 -67.61 -31.37
N ARG A 3 -1.26 -66.83 -32.03
CA ARG A 3 -1.29 -66.63 -33.50
C ARG A 3 -0.63 -67.85 -34.17
N PRO A 4 -0.87 -68.13 -35.46
CA PRO A 4 0.14 -67.77 -36.48
C PRO A 4 -0.46 -67.42 -37.89
N ARG A 5 0.10 -66.44 -38.59
CA ARG A 5 1.03 -66.48 -39.77
C ARG A 5 0.37 -66.75 -41.13
N GLY A 6 0.75 -65.92 -42.11
CA GLY A 6 0.94 -66.34 -43.52
C GLY A 6 0.49 -65.32 -44.56
N GLU A 7 1.40 -64.47 -45.05
CA GLU A 7 1.31 -63.90 -46.41
C GLU A 7 1.63 -65.00 -47.47
N PRO A 8 1.44 -64.78 -48.79
CA PRO A 8 2.48 -64.07 -49.58
C PRO A 8 1.99 -63.28 -50.83
N GLY A 9 2.50 -62.05 -50.97
CA GLY A 9 3.01 -61.41 -52.22
C GLY A 9 2.18 -61.34 -53.52
N PRO A 10 2.79 -60.92 -54.64
CA PRO A 10 3.01 -59.51 -54.98
C PRO A 10 2.54 -59.15 -56.41
N ARG A 11 2.42 -57.85 -56.74
CA ARG A 11 2.78 -57.21 -58.05
C ARG A 11 2.21 -55.78 -58.18
N ALA A 12 3.11 -54.83 -58.41
CA ALA A 12 2.85 -53.59 -59.17
C ALA A 12 3.26 -53.84 -60.64
N PRO A 13 2.83 -53.08 -61.69
CA PRO A 13 3.05 -51.64 -61.79
C PRO A 13 1.97 -50.78 -62.53
N ARG A 14 2.18 -49.46 -62.43
CA ARG A 14 1.65 -48.25 -63.14
C ARG A 14 1.60 -48.41 -64.70
N PRO A 15 1.00 -47.51 -65.54
CA PRO A 15 1.09 -46.03 -65.47
C PRO A 15 -0.01 -45.14 -66.17
N THR A 16 0.19 -43.80 -66.08
CA THR A 16 -0.16 -42.69 -67.04
C THR A 16 -1.64 -42.50 -67.44
N GLU A 17 -2.25 -41.32 -67.61
CA GLU A 17 -1.85 -39.91 -67.81
C GLU A 17 -3.15 -39.07 -67.69
N GLY A 18 -3.07 -37.78 -67.38
CA GLY A 18 -4.25 -36.88 -67.47
C GLY A 18 -4.11 -35.60 -66.66
N ALA A 19 -3.56 -34.56 -67.30
CA ALA A 19 -3.28 -33.25 -66.74
C ALA A 19 -4.53 -32.39 -66.48
N THR A 20 -4.52 -31.54 -65.45
CA THR A 20 -5.09 -30.18 -65.55
C THR A 20 -4.43 -29.23 -64.53
N CYS A 21 -4.12 -28.02 -65.01
CA CYS A 21 -3.31 -26.97 -64.40
C CYS A 21 -3.95 -26.29 -63.18
N ALA A 22 -3.14 -25.93 -62.19
CA ALA A 22 -3.13 -24.64 -61.45
C ALA A 22 -2.18 -24.73 -60.23
N GLY A 23 -1.27 -23.76 -60.06
CA GLY A 23 -0.43 -23.67 -58.85
C GLY A 23 -1.26 -23.38 -57.58
N PRO A 24 -0.73 -23.62 -56.36
CA PRO A 24 -0.28 -22.46 -55.59
C PRO A 24 0.86 -22.68 -54.59
N GLU A 25 1.58 -21.57 -54.41
CA GLU A 25 2.14 -20.92 -53.23
C GLU A 25 2.21 -21.63 -51.85
N SER A 26 3.33 -21.30 -51.21
CA SER A 26 3.82 -21.63 -49.87
C SER A 26 2.80 -21.61 -48.71
N CYS A 27 2.83 -22.69 -47.95
CA CYS A 27 2.15 -22.88 -46.68
C CYS A 27 2.84 -22.12 -45.53
N PHE A 28 2.15 -21.14 -44.94
CA PHE A 28 2.31 -20.75 -43.53
C PHE A 28 0.91 -20.73 -42.89
N PRO A 29 0.68 -21.37 -41.74
CA PRO A 29 -0.59 -21.22 -41.03
C PRO A 29 -0.64 -19.84 -40.35
N SER A 30 -1.74 -19.14 -40.59
CA SER A 30 -2.06 -17.80 -40.07
C SER A 30 -2.36 -17.82 -38.57
N ASP A 31 -1.75 -16.90 -37.82
CA ASP A 31 -1.98 -16.56 -36.40
C ASP A 31 -3.39 -15.97 -36.11
N GLY A 32 -4.41 -16.37 -36.86
CA GLY A 32 -5.80 -15.89 -36.70
C GLY A 32 -6.50 -16.31 -35.40
N PRO A 33 -6.35 -17.56 -34.89
CA PRO A 33 -7.15 -18.01 -33.75
C PRO A 33 -6.74 -17.41 -32.41
N LEU A 34 -5.43 -17.20 -32.19
CA LEU A 34 -4.89 -16.68 -30.93
C LEU A 34 -5.14 -15.18 -30.79
N VAL A 35 -5.04 -14.40 -31.87
CA VAL A 35 -5.31 -12.96 -31.86
C VAL A 35 -6.81 -12.70 -31.61
N CYS A 36 -7.70 -13.46 -32.24
CA CYS A 36 -9.15 -13.38 -31.96
C CYS A 36 -9.49 -13.76 -30.52
N ALA A 37 -8.85 -14.81 -29.95
CA ALA A 37 -9.07 -15.22 -28.56
C ALA A 37 -8.59 -14.15 -27.56
N LEU A 38 -7.45 -13.50 -27.83
CA LEU A 38 -6.91 -12.42 -27.01
C LEU A 38 -7.75 -11.13 -27.13
N GLU A 39 -8.32 -10.83 -28.29
CA GLU A 39 -9.25 -9.72 -28.47
C GLU A 39 -10.61 -9.95 -27.80
N GLN A 40 -11.13 -11.18 -27.79
CA GLN A 40 -12.35 -11.54 -27.05
C GLN A 40 -12.15 -11.44 -25.54
N GLU A 41 -11.02 -11.93 -25.00
CA GLU A 41 -10.63 -11.72 -23.59
C GLU A 41 -10.50 -10.22 -23.26
N ARG A 42 -9.96 -9.40 -24.17
CA ARG A 42 -9.84 -7.95 -23.98
C ARG A 42 -11.20 -7.24 -24.00
N ARG A 43 -12.16 -7.71 -24.81
CA ARG A 43 -13.55 -7.18 -24.83
C ARG A 43 -14.34 -7.59 -23.58
N LEU A 44 -14.09 -8.77 -23.01
CA LEU A 44 -14.67 -9.22 -21.74
C LEU A 44 -14.06 -8.49 -20.51
N ARG A 45 -12.89 -7.85 -20.67
CA ARG A 45 -12.19 -7.05 -19.66
C ARG A 45 -12.48 -5.55 -19.71
N LEU A 46 -13.43 -5.10 -20.53
CA LEU A 46 -13.92 -3.73 -20.44
C LEU A 46 -14.82 -3.60 -19.20
N PRO A 47 -14.67 -2.53 -18.38
CA PRO A 47 -15.63 -2.27 -17.32
C PRO A 47 -17.04 -2.16 -17.95
N PRO A 48 -18.08 -2.63 -17.26
CA PRO A 48 -19.44 -2.52 -17.78
C PRO A 48 -19.73 -1.07 -18.17
N LYS A 49 -20.35 -0.88 -19.34
CA LYS A 49 -20.75 0.44 -19.83
C LYS A 49 -21.45 1.19 -18.69
N PRO A 50 -21.03 2.43 -18.35
CA PRO A 50 -21.68 3.17 -17.27
C PRO A 50 -23.18 3.27 -17.60
N PRO A 51 -24.07 3.02 -16.63
CA PRO A 51 -25.50 3.19 -16.83
C PRO A 51 -25.79 4.65 -17.26
N PRO A 52 -26.91 4.90 -17.96
CA PRO A 52 -27.27 6.24 -18.38
C PRO A 52 -27.27 7.21 -17.18
N PRO A 53 -26.88 8.47 -17.38
CA PRO A 53 -26.92 9.47 -16.31
C PRO A 53 -28.36 9.57 -15.79
N LEU A 54 -28.53 9.31 -14.49
CA LEU A 54 -29.77 9.67 -13.82
C LEU A 54 -29.86 11.20 -13.87
N GLN A 55 -30.95 11.72 -14.42
CA GLN A 55 -31.23 13.17 -14.52
C GLN A 55 -31.16 13.86 -13.13
N PRO A 56 -30.83 15.16 -13.10
CA PRO A 56 -30.47 15.87 -11.88
C PRO A 56 -31.71 16.18 -11.06
N LEU A 57 -32.00 15.33 -10.08
CA LEU A 57 -33.09 15.56 -9.12
C LEU A 57 -32.60 15.38 -7.68
N LEU A 58 -31.41 15.88 -7.37
CA LEU A 58 -30.84 15.86 -6.02
C LEU A 58 -30.61 17.30 -5.54
N ARG A 59 -31.70 18.04 -5.28
CA ARG A 59 -31.62 19.24 -4.44
C ARG A 59 -31.69 18.80 -2.96
N GLY A 60 -30.69 19.18 -2.18
CA GLY A 60 -30.68 19.03 -0.71
C GLY A 60 -30.06 17.73 -0.18
N GLY A 61 -29.80 17.71 1.14
CA GLY A 61 -29.10 16.63 1.84
C GLY A 61 -29.73 15.24 1.71
N GLN A 62 -31.05 15.15 1.53
CA GLN A 62 -31.77 13.87 1.36
C GLN A 62 -31.41 13.14 0.05
N GLY A 63 -31.19 13.88 -1.04
CA GLY A 63 -30.79 13.29 -2.32
C GLY A 63 -29.36 12.73 -2.28
N LEU A 64 -28.46 13.46 -1.62
CA LEU A 64 -27.09 13.03 -1.38
C LEU A 64 -27.03 11.80 -0.48
N GLU A 65 -27.84 11.75 0.58
CA GLU A 65 -27.96 10.60 1.46
C GLU A 65 -28.41 9.34 0.70
N ALA A 66 -29.45 9.45 -0.12
CA ALA A 66 -29.94 8.35 -0.94
C ALA A 66 -28.88 7.85 -1.93
N ALA A 67 -28.10 8.76 -2.52
CA ALA A 67 -27.00 8.41 -3.42
C ALA A 67 -25.88 7.66 -2.68
N LEU A 68 -25.43 8.17 -1.52
CA LEU A 68 -24.33 7.58 -0.75
C LEU A 68 -24.71 6.24 -0.09
N SER A 69 -25.98 6.07 0.26
CA SER A 69 -26.52 4.83 0.85
C SER A 69 -26.82 3.75 -0.20
N CYS A 70 -26.85 4.09 -1.49
CA CYS A 70 -27.15 3.14 -2.56
C CYS A 70 -26.02 2.09 -2.75
N PRO A 71 -26.33 0.78 -2.75
CA PRO A 71 -25.32 -0.28 -2.95
C PRO A 71 -24.51 -0.17 -4.24
N ARG A 72 -25.07 0.46 -5.29
CA ARG A 72 -24.37 0.71 -6.56
C ARG A 72 -23.28 1.78 -6.43
N PHE A 73 -23.50 2.80 -5.60
CA PHE A 73 -22.53 3.86 -5.31
C PHE A 73 -21.39 3.40 -4.39
N LEU A 74 -21.62 2.35 -3.58
CA LEU A 74 -20.54 1.68 -2.83
C LEU A 74 -19.50 1.01 -3.74
N ARG A 75 -19.87 0.70 -5.00
CA ARG A 75 -19.05 -0.08 -5.93
C ARG A 75 -18.25 0.79 -6.91
N TYR A 76 -18.79 1.94 -7.34
CA TYR A 76 -18.14 2.83 -8.31
C TYR A 76 -18.29 4.30 -7.92
N PRO A 77 -17.20 5.09 -7.86
CA PRO A 77 -17.32 6.52 -7.64
C PRO A 77 -17.79 7.20 -8.93
N ARG A 78 -18.77 8.09 -8.81
CA ARG A 78 -19.27 8.92 -9.91
C ARG A 78 -18.70 10.33 -9.79
N GLN A 79 -18.18 10.87 -10.89
CA GLN A 79 -17.64 12.24 -10.95
C GLN A 79 -18.70 13.30 -10.59
N HIS A 80 -19.99 13.05 -10.91
CA HIS A 80 -21.09 13.99 -10.60
C HIS A 80 -21.39 14.17 -9.11
N LEU A 81 -20.93 13.27 -8.23
CA LEU A 81 -21.18 13.40 -6.79
C LEU A 81 -20.43 14.61 -6.20
N ILE A 82 -19.26 14.94 -6.75
CA ILE A 82 -18.45 16.11 -6.38
C ILE A 82 -19.17 17.40 -6.79
N SER A 83 -19.75 17.43 -8.00
CA SER A 83 -20.51 18.57 -8.51
C SER A 83 -21.78 18.83 -7.68
N SER A 84 -22.55 17.78 -7.36
CA SER A 84 -23.76 17.91 -6.52
C SER A 84 -23.46 18.27 -5.05
N LEU A 85 -22.25 17.96 -4.56
CA LEU A 85 -21.80 18.36 -3.22
C LEU A 85 -21.27 19.79 -3.18
N ALA A 86 -20.65 20.29 -4.24
CA ALA A 86 -20.25 21.70 -4.32
C ALA A 86 -21.47 22.64 -4.32
N GLU A 87 -22.62 22.15 -4.80
CA GLU A 87 -23.90 22.89 -4.76
C GLU A 87 -24.59 22.81 -3.39
N ALA A 88 -24.35 21.76 -2.60
CA ALA A 88 -24.92 21.60 -1.26
C ALA A 88 -23.93 22.13 -0.20
N ARG A 89 -24.29 23.19 0.54
CA ARG A 89 -23.43 23.69 1.61
C ARG A 89 -23.18 22.59 2.65
N PRO A 90 -21.93 22.21 2.92
CA PRO A 90 -21.61 21.14 3.88
C PRO A 90 -22.16 21.40 5.29
N GLU A 91 -22.30 22.67 5.66
CA GLU A 91 -22.84 23.11 6.95
C GLU A 91 -24.31 22.74 7.17
N GLU A 92 -25.06 22.56 6.09
CA GLU A 92 -26.49 22.21 6.13
C GLU A 92 -26.72 20.69 6.16
N LEU A 93 -25.64 19.90 6.08
CA LEU A 93 -25.71 18.45 6.03
C LEU A 93 -25.66 17.84 7.43
N THR A 94 -26.45 16.78 7.64
CA THR A 94 -26.49 16.08 8.92
C THR A 94 -25.17 15.34 9.20
N PRO A 95 -24.82 15.07 10.48
CA PRO A 95 -23.65 14.26 10.82
C PRO A 95 -23.63 12.89 10.13
N HIS A 96 -24.80 12.31 9.89
CA HIS A 96 -24.93 11.03 9.18
C HIS A 96 -24.44 11.12 7.74
N VAL A 97 -24.90 12.13 6.99
CA VAL A 97 -24.50 12.37 5.60
C VAL A 97 -23.00 12.65 5.50
N MET A 98 -22.46 13.46 6.42
CA MET A 98 -21.02 13.73 6.48
C MET A 98 -20.18 12.47 6.70
N VAL A 99 -20.65 11.56 7.57
CA VAL A 99 -20.00 10.27 7.78
C VAL A 99 -20.02 9.42 6.52
N LEU A 100 -21.15 9.36 5.81
CA LEU A 100 -21.25 8.61 4.56
C LEU A 100 -20.31 9.17 3.49
N LEU A 101 -20.20 10.49 3.40
CA LEU A 101 -19.28 11.17 2.50
C LEU A 101 -17.82 10.83 2.83
N ALA A 102 -17.41 11.01 4.09
CA ALA A 102 -16.06 10.69 4.57
C ALA A 102 -15.68 9.23 4.26
N GLN A 103 -16.60 8.30 4.51
CA GLN A 103 -16.40 6.89 4.20
C GLN A 103 -16.30 6.62 2.69
N HIS A 104 -17.09 7.31 1.87
CA HIS A 104 -17.03 7.20 0.42
C HIS A 104 -15.66 7.64 -0.12
N LEU A 105 -15.19 8.83 0.29
CA LEU A 105 -13.87 9.36 -0.10
C LEU A 105 -12.75 8.39 0.29
N ALA A 106 -12.76 7.93 1.55
CA ALA A 106 -11.81 6.96 2.06
C ALA A 106 -11.83 5.64 1.26
N ARG A 107 -13.02 5.05 1.06
CA ARG A 107 -13.19 3.76 0.36
C ARG A 107 -12.66 3.82 -1.06
N HIS A 108 -12.97 4.88 -1.79
CA HIS A 108 -12.63 5.03 -3.20
C HIS A 108 -11.30 5.74 -3.46
N ARG A 109 -10.60 6.14 -2.38
CA ARG A 109 -9.31 6.83 -2.41
C ARG A 109 -9.38 8.16 -3.17
N LEU A 110 -10.47 8.89 -2.98
CA LEU A 110 -10.74 10.17 -3.64
C LEU A 110 -10.20 11.30 -2.78
N ARG A 111 -9.12 11.95 -3.23
CA ARG A 111 -8.48 13.04 -2.51
C ARG A 111 -8.97 14.38 -3.06
N GLU A 112 -10.24 14.68 -2.79
CA GLU A 112 -10.91 15.91 -3.24
C GLU A 112 -10.78 17.01 -2.16
N PRO A 113 -9.93 18.04 -2.35
CA PRO A 113 -9.63 19.01 -1.30
C PRO A 113 -10.86 19.74 -0.79
N GLN A 114 -11.75 20.20 -1.67
CA GLN A 114 -12.96 20.94 -1.30
C GLN A 114 -13.85 20.15 -0.33
N LEU A 115 -14.03 18.84 -0.58
CA LEU A 115 -14.86 17.98 0.26
C LEU A 115 -14.15 17.62 1.57
N LEU A 116 -12.83 17.52 1.56
CA LEU A 116 -12.04 17.26 2.75
C LEU A 116 -12.04 18.49 3.67
N GLU A 117 -11.88 19.70 3.14
CA GLU A 117 -12.00 20.95 3.91
C GLU A 117 -13.42 21.13 4.45
N ALA A 118 -14.45 20.80 3.67
CA ALA A 118 -15.83 20.79 4.13
C ALA A 118 -16.05 19.90 5.38
N ILE A 119 -15.47 18.68 5.37
CA ILE A 119 -15.54 17.77 6.52
C ILE A 119 -14.74 18.34 7.70
N ALA A 120 -13.59 18.98 7.45
CA ALA A 120 -12.77 19.59 8.49
C ALA A 120 -13.49 20.77 9.16
N HIS A 121 -14.09 21.65 8.38
CA HIS A 121 -14.91 22.76 8.87
C HIS A 121 -16.12 22.26 9.65
N PHE A 122 -16.84 21.25 9.12
CA PHE A 122 -17.97 20.62 9.82
C PHE A 122 -17.58 20.08 11.20
N LEU A 123 -16.42 19.43 11.32
CA LEU A 123 -15.88 18.94 12.59
C LEU A 123 -15.66 20.07 13.60
N VAL A 124 -15.15 21.22 13.15
CA VAL A 124 -14.94 22.41 13.99
C VAL A 124 -16.26 23.02 14.44
N VAL A 125 -17.19 23.24 13.51
CA VAL A 125 -18.50 23.84 13.81
C VAL A 125 -19.33 22.97 14.78
N GLN A 126 -19.27 21.65 14.63
CA GLN A 126 -20.06 20.70 15.42
C GLN A 126 -19.30 20.11 16.62
N GLU A 127 -18.17 20.71 17.03
CA GLU A 127 -17.23 20.17 18.03
C GLU A 127 -17.92 19.63 19.31
N THR A 128 -18.91 20.35 19.83
CA THR A 128 -19.60 20.03 21.10
C THR A 128 -20.63 18.93 20.97
N GLN A 129 -21.15 18.67 19.76
CA GLN A 129 -22.25 17.73 19.53
C GLN A 129 -21.76 16.34 19.07
N LEU A 130 -20.51 16.25 18.58
CA LEU A 130 -19.98 15.02 18.01
C LEU A 130 -19.39 14.09 19.08
N SER A 131 -19.80 12.82 19.02
CA SER A 131 -19.17 11.73 19.78
C SER A 131 -17.92 11.21 19.09
N SER A 132 -16.99 10.66 19.88
CA SER A 132 -15.76 10.02 19.36
C SER A 132 -16.04 8.95 18.28
N LYS A 133 -17.17 8.24 18.36
CA LYS A 133 -17.59 7.23 17.36
C LYS A 133 -17.92 7.82 15.99
N VAL A 134 -18.43 9.05 15.94
CA VAL A 134 -18.69 9.78 14.69
C VAL A 134 -17.40 10.40 14.19
N VAL A 135 -16.64 11.04 15.09
CA VAL A 135 -15.38 11.72 14.77
C VAL A 135 -14.37 10.77 14.14
N GLN A 136 -14.21 9.54 14.64
CA GLN A 136 -13.29 8.56 14.01
C GLN A 136 -13.62 8.30 12.53
N LYS A 137 -14.89 8.38 12.12
CA LYS A 137 -15.32 8.14 10.74
C LYS A 137 -15.07 9.37 9.87
N LEU A 138 -15.26 10.57 10.43
CA LEU A 138 -14.99 11.84 9.76
C LEU A 138 -13.48 12.10 9.61
N VAL A 139 -12.67 11.66 10.58
CA VAL A 139 -11.21 11.84 10.56
C VAL A 139 -10.50 10.82 9.66
N LEU A 140 -11.07 9.63 9.50
CA LEU A 140 -10.54 8.53 8.67
C LEU A 140 -10.04 8.96 7.27
N PRO A 141 -10.79 9.72 6.45
CA PRO A 141 -10.31 10.12 5.12
C PRO A 141 -9.02 10.95 5.17
N PHE A 142 -8.81 11.83 6.16
CA PHE A 142 -7.60 12.65 6.23
C PHE A 142 -6.35 11.79 6.38
N GLY A 143 -6.36 10.87 7.34
CA GLY A 143 -5.27 9.91 7.52
C GLY A 143 -5.09 9.04 6.28
N ARG A 144 -6.16 8.40 5.81
CA ARG A 144 -6.09 7.44 4.71
C ARG A 144 -5.62 8.06 3.39
N LEU A 145 -6.08 9.27 3.08
CA LEU A 145 -5.78 9.99 1.84
C LEU A 145 -4.55 10.89 1.95
N ASN A 146 -3.88 10.87 3.12
CA ASN A 146 -2.70 11.68 3.41
C ASN A 146 -2.96 13.16 3.07
N TYR A 147 -4.04 13.69 3.65
CA TYR A 147 -4.49 15.07 3.47
C TYR A 147 -4.57 15.75 4.83
N LEU A 148 -3.72 16.76 5.05
CA LEU A 148 -3.79 17.63 6.21
C LEU A 148 -4.68 18.83 5.87
N PRO A 149 -5.78 19.06 6.61
CA PRO A 149 -6.65 20.20 6.38
C PRO A 149 -5.96 21.56 6.53
N LEU A 150 -6.43 22.55 5.77
CA LEU A 150 -6.04 23.95 5.89
C LEU A 150 -6.76 24.65 7.04
N GLU A 151 -7.93 24.14 7.44
CA GLU A 151 -8.69 24.56 8.62
C GLU A 151 -7.81 24.54 9.90
N GLN A 152 -7.42 25.72 10.37
CA GLN A 152 -6.47 25.89 11.48
C GLN A 152 -7.03 25.38 12.81
N GLN A 153 -8.35 25.43 12.99
CA GLN A 153 -9.00 24.93 14.20
C GLN A 153 -9.16 23.41 14.22
N PHE A 154 -8.83 22.70 13.13
CA PHE A 154 -8.99 21.26 13.00
C PHE A 154 -8.27 20.49 14.12
N MET A 155 -6.97 20.74 14.34
CA MET A 155 -6.21 20.04 15.37
C MET A 155 -6.63 20.43 16.80
N PRO A 156 -6.76 21.73 17.15
CA PRO A 156 -7.29 22.14 18.45
C PRO A 156 -8.67 21.55 18.77
N CYS A 157 -9.57 21.50 17.78
CA CYS A 157 -10.89 20.87 17.91
C CYS A 157 -10.75 19.38 18.27
N LEU A 158 -9.94 18.63 17.52
CA LEU A 158 -9.72 17.21 17.79
C LEU A 158 -9.10 16.96 19.18
N GLU A 159 -8.18 17.80 19.64
CA GLU A 159 -7.61 17.68 20.98
C GLU A 159 -8.65 17.89 22.08
N ARG A 160 -9.54 18.89 21.93
CA ARG A 160 -10.64 19.12 22.88
C ARG A 160 -11.65 17.98 22.89
N ILE A 161 -12.02 17.46 21.72
CA ILE A 161 -12.88 16.28 21.60
C ILE A 161 -12.23 15.07 22.26
N LEU A 162 -10.95 14.79 21.99
CA LEU A 162 -10.23 13.67 22.59
C LEU A 162 -10.12 13.84 24.11
N ALA A 163 -9.86 15.04 24.62
CA ALA A 163 -9.83 15.30 26.06
C ALA A 163 -11.17 14.98 26.76
N ARG A 164 -12.29 15.24 26.08
CA ARG A 164 -13.64 14.95 26.59
C ARG A 164 -14.04 13.48 26.43
N GLU A 165 -13.76 12.89 25.28
CA GLU A 165 -14.39 11.64 24.83
C GLU A 165 -13.47 10.41 24.89
N ALA A 166 -12.16 10.58 25.14
CA ALA A 166 -11.18 9.51 24.94
C ALA A 166 -11.48 8.23 25.75
N GLY A 167 -12.03 8.37 26.96
CA GLY A 167 -12.41 7.26 27.83
C GLY A 167 -13.74 6.60 27.48
N VAL A 168 -14.63 7.29 26.76
CA VAL A 168 -16.00 6.80 26.47
C VAL A 168 -15.99 5.73 25.38
N ALA A 169 -15.18 5.89 24.34
CA ALA A 169 -15.07 4.91 23.25
C ALA A 169 -13.60 4.65 22.87
N PRO A 170 -12.89 3.80 23.64
CA PRO A 170 -11.45 3.58 23.48
C PRO A 170 -10.98 3.15 22.09
N LEU A 171 -11.74 2.30 21.39
CA LEU A 171 -11.42 1.92 20.01
C LEU A 171 -11.51 3.12 19.05
N ALA A 172 -12.51 3.99 19.23
CA ALA A 172 -12.68 5.18 18.40
C ALA A 172 -11.53 6.17 18.64
N THR A 173 -11.15 6.39 19.90
CA THR A 173 -10.00 7.19 20.31
C THR A 173 -8.73 6.74 19.59
N VAL A 174 -8.43 5.44 19.63
CA VAL A 174 -7.22 4.89 19.00
C VAL A 174 -7.30 4.96 17.48
N ASN A 175 -8.49 4.79 16.87
CA ASN A 175 -8.67 4.99 15.42
C ASN A 175 -8.42 6.44 14.97
N ILE A 176 -8.86 7.43 15.77
CA ILE A 176 -8.55 8.85 15.53
C ILE A 176 -7.03 9.04 15.58
N LEU A 177 -6.37 8.56 16.64
CA LEU A 177 -4.91 8.64 16.77
C LEU A 177 -4.16 7.93 15.64
N MET A 178 -4.67 6.81 15.13
CA MET A 178 -4.08 6.14 13.98
C MET A 178 -4.15 6.98 12.71
N SER A 179 -5.25 7.69 12.48
CA SER A 179 -5.40 8.61 11.34
C SER A 179 -4.47 9.81 11.49
N LEU A 180 -4.37 10.34 12.69
CA LEU A 180 -3.48 11.44 13.05
C LEU A 180 -1.98 11.07 12.98
N CYS A 181 -1.62 9.83 13.34
CA CYS A 181 -0.29 9.25 13.16
C CYS A 181 0.12 9.21 11.68
N GLN A 182 -0.80 8.84 10.79
CA GLN A 182 -0.55 8.88 9.34
C GLN A 182 -0.22 10.30 8.87
N LEU A 183 -0.85 11.31 9.46
CA LEU A 183 -0.64 12.74 9.19
C LEU A 183 0.57 13.36 9.89
N ARG A 184 1.28 12.62 10.77
CA ARG A 184 2.36 13.14 11.64
C ARG A 184 1.89 14.17 12.67
N CYS A 185 0.64 14.07 13.12
CA CYS A 185 0.06 15.01 14.07
C CYS A 185 -0.32 14.26 15.36
N LEU A 186 0.63 14.06 16.27
CA LEU A 186 0.41 13.22 17.44
C LEU A 186 0.16 14.06 18.72
N PRO A 187 -1.10 14.19 19.19
CA PRO A 187 -1.43 15.02 20.35
C PRO A 187 -0.93 14.40 21.67
N PHE A 188 -0.06 15.11 22.39
CA PHE A 188 0.62 14.61 23.60
C PHE A 188 -0.33 14.12 24.69
N ARG A 189 -1.41 14.87 24.98
CA ARG A 189 -2.35 14.52 26.04
C ARG A 189 -3.09 13.20 25.74
N ALA A 190 -3.49 13.00 24.50
CA ALA A 190 -4.15 11.78 24.09
C ALA A 190 -3.18 10.59 24.09
N LEU A 191 -1.92 10.78 23.68
CA LEU A 191 -0.87 9.76 23.82
C LEU A 191 -0.66 9.35 25.28
N HIS A 192 -0.54 10.32 26.18
CA HIS A 192 -0.41 10.06 27.61
C HIS A 192 -1.59 9.26 28.16
N PHE A 193 -2.81 9.57 27.71
CA PHE A 193 -4.00 8.84 28.10
C PHE A 193 -3.99 7.38 27.59
N VAL A 194 -3.76 7.15 26.29
CA VAL A 194 -3.86 5.79 25.71
C VAL A 194 -2.69 4.87 26.10
N PHE A 195 -1.55 5.44 26.49
CA PHE A 195 -0.44 4.66 27.06
C PHE A 195 -0.49 4.55 28.58
N SER A 196 -1.49 5.14 29.25
CA SER A 196 -1.64 4.98 30.70
C SER A 196 -1.88 3.51 31.06
N PRO A 197 -1.34 3.03 32.21
CA PRO A 197 -1.60 1.68 32.69
C PRO A 197 -3.10 1.39 32.84
N GLY A 198 -3.89 2.38 33.28
CA GLY A 198 -5.33 2.28 33.41
C GLY A 198 -6.02 1.97 32.07
N PHE A 199 -5.68 2.72 31.02
CA PHE A 199 -6.23 2.47 29.68
C PHE A 199 -5.84 1.09 29.13
N ILE A 200 -4.57 0.72 29.26
CA ILE A 200 -4.08 -0.56 28.73
C ILE A 200 -4.71 -1.77 29.46
N ASN A 201 -4.85 -1.68 30.78
CA ASN A 201 -5.51 -2.71 31.57
C ASN A 201 -6.99 -2.82 31.22
N TYR A 202 -7.68 -1.67 31.09
CA TYR A 202 -9.07 -1.62 30.64
C TYR A 202 -9.25 -2.32 29.29
N ILE A 203 -8.45 -1.95 28.27
CA ILE A 203 -8.53 -2.52 26.92
C ILE A 203 -8.29 -4.03 26.91
N SER A 204 -7.41 -4.53 27.78
CA SER A 204 -7.05 -5.95 27.81
C SER A 204 -8.23 -6.88 28.13
N GLY A 205 -9.27 -6.37 28.80
CA GLY A 205 -10.52 -7.11 29.06
C GLY A 205 -11.61 -6.94 27.99
N THR A 206 -11.35 -6.20 26.91
CA THR A 206 -12.37 -5.89 25.88
C THR A 206 -12.27 -6.81 24.66
N PRO A 207 -13.35 -6.98 23.87
CA PRO A 207 -13.29 -7.73 22.60
C PRO A 207 -12.36 -7.07 21.56
N HIS A 208 -11.99 -5.81 21.76
CA HIS A 208 -11.09 -5.06 20.87
C HIS A 208 -9.62 -5.11 21.31
N ALA A 209 -9.29 -5.88 22.37
CA ALA A 209 -7.95 -5.93 22.95
C ALA A 209 -6.85 -6.14 21.90
N LEU A 210 -7.02 -7.11 20.99
CA LEU A 210 -6.02 -7.46 19.99
C LEU A 210 -5.77 -6.32 18.98
N ILE A 211 -6.84 -5.74 18.43
CA ILE A 211 -6.71 -4.68 17.42
C ILE A 211 -6.16 -3.39 18.04
N VAL A 212 -6.61 -3.03 19.25
CA VAL A 212 -6.09 -1.86 19.95
C VAL A 212 -4.63 -2.07 20.32
N ARG A 213 -4.22 -3.26 20.78
CA ARG A 213 -2.81 -3.55 21.10
C ARG A 213 -1.89 -3.43 19.88
N ARG A 214 -2.37 -3.84 18.70
CA ARG A 214 -1.66 -3.60 17.42
C ARG A 214 -1.50 -2.11 17.15
N TYR A 215 -2.58 -1.33 17.26
CA TYR A 215 -2.50 0.12 17.05
C TYR A 215 -1.62 0.82 18.08
N LEU A 216 -1.69 0.44 19.36
CA LEU A 216 -0.80 0.97 20.39
C LEU A 216 0.67 0.63 20.09
N SER A 217 0.95 -0.55 19.55
CA SER A 217 2.32 -0.91 19.14
C SER A 217 2.83 -0.01 18.00
N LEU A 218 1.96 0.32 17.02
CA LEU A 218 2.30 1.28 15.96
C LEU A 218 2.52 2.68 16.50
N LEU A 219 1.60 3.15 17.35
CA LEU A 219 1.69 4.47 17.97
C LEU A 219 2.96 4.57 18.83
N ASP A 220 3.32 3.52 19.56
CA ASP A 220 4.53 3.50 20.38
C ASP A 220 5.79 3.63 19.53
N THR A 221 5.84 2.94 18.38
CA THR A 221 6.92 3.13 17.41
C THR A 221 6.90 4.52 16.78
N ALA A 222 5.74 5.06 16.45
CA ALA A 222 5.62 6.43 15.93
C ALA A 222 6.14 7.45 16.95
N VAL A 223 5.82 7.28 18.24
CA VAL A 223 6.35 8.11 19.32
C VAL A 223 7.87 8.01 19.38
N GLU A 224 8.44 6.80 19.29
CA GLU A 224 9.89 6.63 19.31
C GLU A 224 10.59 7.29 18.12
N LEU A 225 10.03 7.15 16.92
CA LEU A 225 10.66 7.59 15.68
C LEU A 225 10.41 9.08 15.38
N GLU A 226 9.22 9.59 15.70
CA GLU A 226 8.78 10.91 15.27
C GLU A 226 8.77 11.95 16.41
N LEU A 227 8.78 11.53 17.68
CA LEU A 227 8.67 12.42 18.84
C LEU A 227 9.85 12.27 19.82
N PRO A 228 11.07 12.74 19.48
CA PRO A 228 12.26 12.58 20.31
C PRO A 228 12.17 13.20 21.71
N GLY A 229 11.22 14.12 21.95
CA GLY A 229 11.01 14.78 23.24
C GLY A 229 9.90 14.19 24.12
N TYR A 230 9.24 13.11 23.68
CA TYR A 230 8.11 12.56 24.45
C TYR A 230 8.57 11.84 25.72
N ARG A 231 8.15 12.35 26.88
CA ARG A 231 8.46 11.80 28.22
C ARG A 231 7.27 11.12 28.91
N GLY A 232 6.14 10.98 28.20
CA GLY A 232 4.95 10.35 28.73
C GLY A 232 5.06 8.81 28.80
N PRO A 233 4.02 8.13 29.27
CA PRO A 233 3.98 6.68 29.33
C PRO A 233 4.09 6.07 27.93
N ARG A 234 4.69 4.87 27.86
CA ARG A 234 4.97 4.09 26.65
C ARG A 234 4.37 2.69 26.78
N LEU A 235 4.16 2.00 25.66
CA LEU A 235 3.67 0.63 25.68
C LEU A 235 4.77 -0.32 26.19
N PRO A 236 4.54 -1.10 27.26
CA PRO A 236 5.51 -2.08 27.74
C PRO A 236 5.90 -3.10 26.66
N ARG A 237 7.19 -3.43 26.54
CA ARG A 237 7.71 -4.37 25.52
C ARG A 237 6.95 -5.70 25.48
N ARG A 238 6.58 -6.26 26.63
CA ARG A 238 5.80 -7.51 26.76
C ARG A 238 4.40 -7.45 26.12
N GLN A 239 3.87 -6.26 25.88
CA GLN A 239 2.57 -6.03 25.25
C GLN A 239 2.69 -5.56 23.79
N GLN A 240 3.92 -5.30 23.31
CA GLN A 240 4.13 -4.98 21.90
C GLN A 240 3.82 -6.20 21.05
N VAL A 241 3.07 -5.98 19.97
CA VAL A 241 2.70 -7.02 19.02
C VAL A 241 2.89 -6.48 17.60
N PRO A 242 3.24 -7.34 16.63
CA PRO A 242 3.31 -6.91 15.25
C PRO A 242 1.93 -6.45 14.77
N ILE A 243 1.86 -5.27 14.15
CA ILE A 243 0.60 -4.71 13.64
C ILE A 243 0.04 -5.56 12.50
N PHE A 244 0.93 -5.96 11.59
CA PHE A 244 0.60 -6.69 10.39
C PHE A 244 1.30 -8.06 10.46
N PRO A 245 0.71 -9.05 11.14
CA PRO A 245 1.25 -10.42 11.09
C PRO A 245 1.13 -11.02 9.68
N GLN A 246 0.32 -10.39 8.81
CA GLN A 246 0.11 -10.75 7.42
C GLN A 246 0.01 -9.46 6.58
N PRO A 247 0.26 -9.55 5.26
CA PRO A 247 0.04 -8.43 4.34
C PRO A 247 -1.36 -7.83 4.49
N LEU A 248 -1.49 -6.52 4.25
CA LEU A 248 -2.78 -5.84 4.25
C LEU A 248 -3.77 -6.56 3.33
N ILE A 249 -5.04 -6.66 3.73
CA ILE A 249 -6.10 -7.36 2.96
C ILE A 249 -6.13 -6.87 1.50
N THR A 250 -5.91 -5.57 1.29
CA THR A 250 -5.84 -4.97 -0.04
C THR A 250 -4.66 -5.46 -0.87
N ASP A 251 -3.51 -5.71 -0.27
CA ASP A 251 -2.34 -6.26 -0.96
C ASP A 251 -2.58 -7.72 -1.29
N ARG A 252 -3.14 -8.50 -0.37
CA ARG A 252 -3.50 -9.89 -0.63
C ARG A 252 -4.51 -10.02 -1.77
N ALA A 253 -5.50 -9.13 -1.83
CA ALA A 253 -6.51 -9.15 -2.88
C ALA A 253 -5.97 -8.70 -4.26
N ARG A 254 -4.87 -7.92 -4.28
CA ARG A 254 -4.29 -7.34 -5.50
C ARG A 254 -2.92 -7.92 -5.87
N CYS A 255 -2.43 -8.93 -5.16
CA CYS A 255 -1.12 -9.53 -5.40
C CYS A 255 -0.92 -9.99 -6.85
N LYS A 256 -1.98 -10.50 -7.50
CA LYS A 256 -1.97 -10.91 -8.91
C LYS A 256 -1.69 -9.78 -9.92
N TYR A 257 -1.79 -8.52 -9.51
CA TYR A 257 -1.47 -7.35 -10.32
C TYR A 257 -0.15 -6.70 -9.90
N SER A 258 0.60 -7.33 -8.99
CA SER A 258 1.84 -6.78 -8.48
C SER A 258 2.98 -7.02 -9.44
N HIS A 259 3.86 -6.03 -9.54
CA HIS A 259 5.13 -6.12 -10.26
C HIS A 259 6.20 -6.89 -9.48
N LYS A 260 5.85 -7.42 -8.30
CA LYS A 260 6.81 -8.06 -7.41
C LYS A 260 7.51 -9.25 -8.04
N ASP A 261 6.77 -10.14 -8.70
CA ASP A 261 7.35 -11.36 -9.26
C ASP A 261 8.34 -11.05 -10.40
N ILE A 262 7.98 -10.12 -11.29
CA ILE A 262 8.86 -9.70 -12.39
C ILE A 262 10.07 -8.90 -11.88
N VAL A 263 9.91 -8.10 -10.82
CA VAL A 263 11.04 -7.40 -10.17
C VAL A 263 11.95 -8.40 -9.45
N ALA A 264 11.40 -9.38 -8.75
CA ALA A 264 12.16 -10.45 -8.11
C ALA A 264 13.01 -11.21 -9.15
N GLU A 265 12.40 -11.58 -10.28
CA GLU A 265 13.11 -12.23 -11.38
C GLU A 265 14.21 -11.32 -11.99
N GLY A 266 13.91 -10.04 -12.16
CA GLY A 266 14.88 -9.05 -12.63
C GLY A 266 16.08 -8.92 -11.69
N LEU A 267 15.84 -8.83 -10.38
CA LEU A 267 16.88 -8.77 -9.34
C LEU A 267 17.69 -10.06 -9.28
N ARG A 268 17.03 -11.23 -9.32
CA ARG A 268 17.68 -12.54 -9.35
C ARG A 268 18.67 -12.65 -10.50
N GLN A 269 18.28 -12.25 -11.70
CA GLN A 269 19.18 -12.27 -12.87
C GLN A 269 20.22 -11.15 -12.91
N LEU A 270 20.09 -10.10 -12.10
CA LEU A 270 21.04 -8.98 -12.05
C LEU A 270 22.08 -9.13 -10.95
N LEU A 271 21.64 -9.53 -9.76
CA LEU A 271 22.43 -9.53 -8.54
C LEU A 271 22.79 -10.95 -8.08
N GLY A 272 21.92 -11.93 -8.35
CA GLY A 272 21.95 -13.23 -7.68
C GLY A 272 20.91 -13.31 -6.56
N GLU A 273 20.41 -14.51 -6.30
CA GLU A 273 19.33 -14.77 -5.33
C GLU A 273 19.79 -14.54 -3.87
N GLU A 274 21.09 -14.69 -3.61
CA GLU A 274 21.69 -14.49 -2.31
C GLU A 274 21.91 -13.03 -1.94
N LYS A 275 21.76 -12.09 -2.88
CA LYS A 275 22.06 -10.66 -2.69
C LYS A 275 20.91 -9.82 -2.15
N TYR A 276 19.71 -10.38 -2.06
CA TYR A 276 18.55 -9.67 -1.54
C TYR A 276 17.65 -10.55 -0.67
N ARG A 277 16.84 -9.92 0.17
CA ARG A 277 15.75 -10.57 0.91
C ARG A 277 14.42 -10.00 0.50
N GLN A 278 13.51 -10.87 0.11
CA GLN A 278 12.14 -10.50 -0.18
C GLN A 278 11.27 -10.65 1.08
N ASP A 279 10.28 -9.77 1.26
CA ASP A 279 9.22 -9.93 2.26
C ASP A 279 9.66 -9.96 3.74
N LEU A 280 10.80 -9.35 4.07
CA LEU A 280 11.24 -9.29 5.46
C LEU A 280 10.28 -8.42 6.28
N THR A 281 9.79 -8.96 7.39
CA THR A 281 8.99 -8.19 8.36
C THR A 281 9.92 -7.60 9.42
N VAL A 282 9.99 -6.27 9.48
CA VAL A 282 10.75 -5.51 10.46
C VAL A 282 9.82 -4.91 11.52
N PRO A 283 10.27 -4.69 12.77
CA PRO A 283 9.44 -4.06 13.79
C PRO A 283 8.85 -2.71 13.32
N PRO A 284 7.64 -2.32 13.75
CA PRO A 284 6.66 -3.04 14.57
C PRO A 284 5.76 -3.96 13.72
N GLY A 285 6.22 -4.45 12.57
CA GLY A 285 5.46 -5.27 11.64
C GLY A 285 5.38 -4.70 10.22
N TYR A 286 6.33 -3.86 9.80
CA TYR A 286 6.42 -3.43 8.42
C TYR A 286 7.04 -4.53 7.58
N CYS A 287 6.38 -4.91 6.49
CA CYS A 287 7.02 -5.73 5.47
C CYS A 287 7.91 -4.84 4.59
N THR A 288 9.10 -5.29 4.20
CA THR A 288 9.94 -4.69 3.15
C THR A 288 9.79 -5.48 1.86
N ASP A 289 9.75 -4.83 0.69
CA ASP A 289 9.51 -5.58 -0.55
C ASP A 289 10.78 -6.31 -0.98
N PHE A 290 11.90 -5.60 -1.16
CA PHE A 290 13.23 -6.19 -1.34
C PHE A 290 14.29 -5.44 -0.54
N LEU A 291 15.04 -6.14 0.31
CA LEU A 291 16.11 -5.60 1.14
C LEU A 291 17.48 -6.03 0.59
N LEU A 292 18.40 -5.09 0.43
CA LEU A 292 19.80 -5.31 0.08
C LEU A 292 20.70 -4.85 1.23
N CYS A 293 21.79 -5.59 1.45
CA CYS A 293 22.89 -5.18 2.32
C CYS A 293 24.01 -4.62 1.45
N VAL A 294 24.53 -3.44 1.79
CA VAL A 294 25.52 -2.72 0.98
C VAL A 294 26.72 -2.36 1.85
N GLY A 295 27.94 -2.71 1.43
CA GLY A 295 29.17 -2.30 2.11
C GLY A 295 29.46 -0.81 1.92
N SER A 296 30.41 -0.26 2.68
CA SER A 296 30.84 1.15 2.56
C SER A 296 31.35 1.53 1.17
N SER A 297 31.89 0.58 0.41
CA SER A 297 32.33 0.75 -0.98
C SER A 297 31.19 0.80 -2.01
N GLY A 298 29.94 0.64 -1.57
CA GLY A 298 28.77 0.48 -2.44
C GLY A 298 28.56 -0.95 -2.95
N ALA A 299 29.41 -1.91 -2.56
CA ALA A 299 29.28 -3.29 -2.97
C ALA A 299 28.05 -3.98 -2.37
N VAL A 300 27.23 -4.63 -3.21
CA VAL A 300 26.07 -5.42 -2.76
C VAL A 300 26.55 -6.74 -2.14
N LEU A 301 26.27 -6.90 -0.85
CA LEU A 301 26.70 -8.03 -0.04
C LEU A 301 25.65 -9.16 -0.03
N PRO A 302 26.06 -10.43 0.06
CA PRO A 302 25.13 -11.54 0.28
C PRO A 302 24.37 -11.38 1.60
N VAL A 303 23.05 -11.54 1.55
CA VAL A 303 22.18 -11.48 2.74
C VAL A 303 21.99 -12.89 3.27
N ARG A 304 22.71 -13.28 4.32
CA ARG A 304 22.62 -14.63 4.90
C ARG A 304 21.26 -14.85 5.57
N THR A 305 20.64 -16.01 5.35
CA THR A 305 19.28 -16.35 5.85
C THR A 305 19.21 -16.38 7.38
N GLN A 306 20.36 -16.64 8.02
CA GLN A 306 20.48 -16.82 9.46
C GLN A 306 21.16 -15.62 10.14
N ASP A 307 21.32 -14.47 9.48
CA ASP A 307 21.96 -13.32 10.10
C ASP A 307 21.08 -12.79 11.26
N PRO A 308 21.48 -12.99 12.54
CA PRO A 308 20.66 -12.60 13.68
C PRO A 308 20.57 -11.08 13.84
N PHE A 309 21.35 -10.31 13.07
CA PHE A 309 21.42 -8.85 13.12
C PHE A 309 20.44 -8.14 12.17
N LEU A 310 19.54 -8.85 11.49
CA LEU A 310 18.49 -8.22 10.67
C LEU A 310 17.20 -7.96 11.46
N PRO A 311 17.18 -6.89 12.28
CA PRO A 311 15.96 -6.09 12.34
C PRO A 311 16.19 -4.58 12.16
N TYR A 312 17.41 -4.06 12.30
CA TYR A 312 17.69 -2.63 12.19
C TYR A 312 18.99 -2.33 11.42
N PRO A 313 19.01 -1.29 10.59
CA PRO A 313 20.24 -0.61 10.19
C PRO A 313 20.95 -0.12 11.47
N PRO A 314 22.28 -0.21 11.58
CA PRO A 314 22.99 0.42 12.68
C PRO A 314 22.64 1.92 12.69
N ARG A 315 22.08 2.41 13.80
CA ARG A 315 21.83 3.85 13.97
C ARG A 315 23.18 4.54 13.83
N SER A 316 23.35 5.39 12.80
CA SER A 316 24.51 6.26 12.71
C SER A 316 24.57 7.08 14.00
N CYS A 317 25.60 6.85 14.81
CA CYS A 317 25.77 7.51 16.10
C CYS A 317 25.84 9.03 15.90
N LEU A 318 24.72 9.73 16.12
CA LEU A 318 24.71 11.18 16.33
C LEU A 318 24.91 11.47 17.82
N GLN A 319 26.04 11.04 18.38
CA GLN A 319 26.68 11.69 19.53
C GLN A 319 28.04 11.05 19.77
N GLY A 320 29.08 11.88 19.88
CA GLY A 320 30.47 11.45 20.03
C GLY A 320 30.74 10.75 21.35
N GLN A 321 30.50 9.44 21.41
CA GLN A 321 31.15 8.55 22.36
C GLN A 321 31.63 7.30 21.61
N ALA A 322 32.93 7.29 21.33
CA ALA A 322 33.66 6.12 20.89
C ALA A 322 33.67 5.09 22.02
N ALA A 323 32.88 4.03 21.87
CA ALA A 323 33.07 2.78 22.60
C ALA A 323 33.83 1.82 21.68
N SER A 324 35.09 1.60 22.01
CA SER A 324 36.02 0.69 21.35
C SER A 324 35.58 -0.77 21.52
N SER A 325 35.19 -1.42 20.43
CA SER A 325 35.24 -2.89 20.31
C SER A 325 35.89 -3.28 18.97
N PRO A 326 36.86 -4.21 18.95
CA PRO A 326 37.64 -4.54 17.77
C PRO A 326 36.98 -5.69 17.00
N THR A 327 35.80 -5.44 16.43
CA THR A 327 35.31 -6.20 15.28
C THR A 327 34.87 -5.21 14.22
N THR A 328 35.84 -4.79 13.42
CA THR A 328 35.70 -3.99 12.19
C THR A 328 34.83 -4.73 11.17
N ARG A 329 33.51 -4.71 11.36
CA ARG A 329 32.56 -4.83 10.26
C ARG A 329 32.01 -3.43 10.03
N ASP A 330 32.48 -2.83 8.94
CA ASP A 330 31.93 -1.59 8.41
C ASP A 330 30.39 -1.69 8.42
N PRO A 331 29.65 -0.74 9.04
CA PRO A 331 28.21 -0.86 9.17
C PRO A 331 27.57 -0.88 7.78
N ALA A 332 27.25 -2.08 7.29
CA ALA A 332 26.64 -2.24 5.99
C ALA A 332 25.31 -1.47 5.95
N GLN A 333 25.17 -0.58 4.97
CA GLN A 333 23.95 0.14 4.70
C GLN A 333 22.83 -0.84 4.30
N ARG A 334 21.59 -0.48 4.61
CA ARG A 334 20.40 -1.28 4.29
C ARG A 334 19.56 -0.51 3.28
N VAL A 335 19.49 -1.02 2.05
CA VAL A 335 18.70 -0.42 0.98
C VAL A 335 17.43 -1.23 0.79
N VAL A 336 16.26 -0.58 0.86
CA VAL A 336 14.97 -1.23 0.59
C VAL A 336 14.44 -0.72 -0.73
N LEU A 337 14.29 -1.61 -1.71
CA LEU A 337 13.51 -1.31 -2.91
C LEU A 337 12.04 -1.39 -2.53
N VAL A 338 11.34 -0.26 -2.65
CA VAL A 338 9.94 -0.13 -2.26
C VAL A 338 9.09 -0.11 -3.52
N LEU A 339 8.26 -1.14 -3.71
CA LEU A 339 7.31 -1.18 -4.81
C LEU A 339 6.13 -0.27 -4.48
N ARG A 340 5.96 0.78 -5.28
CA ARG A 340 4.83 1.70 -5.17
C ARG A 340 3.82 1.36 -6.25
N GLU A 341 2.93 0.42 -5.92
CA GLU A 341 1.91 -0.10 -6.82
C GLU A 341 0.77 0.91 -7.00
N ARG A 342 0.04 0.85 -8.13
CA ARG A 342 -1.08 1.77 -8.42
C ARG A 342 -2.11 1.88 -7.31
N TRP A 343 -2.32 0.81 -6.53
CA TRP A 343 -3.29 0.80 -5.43
C TRP A 343 -2.77 1.34 -4.10
N HIS A 344 -1.49 1.67 -4.03
CA HIS A 344 -0.85 2.37 -2.91
C HIS A 344 -1.10 3.88 -2.95
N PHE A 345 -1.62 4.40 -4.05
CA PHE A 345 -1.92 5.82 -4.25
C PHE A 345 -3.41 6.12 -4.13
N CYS A 346 -3.70 7.41 -3.96
CA CYS A 346 -4.98 8.01 -4.25
C CYS A 346 -5.38 7.72 -5.71
N ARG A 347 -6.67 7.85 -6.03
CA ARG A 347 -7.21 7.43 -7.33
C ARG A 347 -6.57 8.17 -8.51
N ASP A 348 -6.11 9.39 -8.30
CA ASP A 348 -5.38 10.21 -9.26
C ASP A 348 -3.93 9.74 -9.54
N GLY A 349 -3.42 8.78 -8.75
CA GLY A 349 -2.08 8.22 -8.88
C GLY A 349 -0.98 9.07 -8.25
N ARG A 350 -1.27 10.26 -7.72
CA ARG A 350 -0.23 11.24 -7.36
C ARG A 350 0.24 11.14 -5.92
N VAL A 351 -0.67 10.85 -5.00
CA VAL A 351 -0.41 10.91 -3.55
C VAL A 351 -0.49 9.51 -2.96
N LEU A 352 0.58 9.06 -2.28
CA LEU A 352 0.55 7.82 -1.51
C LEU A 352 -0.50 7.88 -0.41
N LEU A 353 -1.23 6.79 -0.22
CA LEU A 353 -2.13 6.63 0.92
C LEU A 353 -1.35 6.73 2.24
N GLY A 354 -1.99 7.26 3.28
CA GLY A 354 -1.32 7.56 4.55
C GLY A 354 -0.64 6.36 5.20
N SER A 355 -1.18 5.15 5.06
CA SER A 355 -0.53 3.94 5.58
C SER A 355 0.79 3.60 4.86
N ARG A 356 0.91 3.93 3.56
CA ARG A 356 2.14 3.74 2.78
C ARG A 356 3.15 4.82 3.07
N ALA A 357 2.69 6.08 3.09
CA ALA A 357 3.52 7.21 3.48
C ALA A 357 4.08 7.07 4.91
N LEU A 358 3.28 6.52 5.85
CA LEU A 358 3.71 6.18 7.21
C LEU A 358 4.79 5.09 7.20
N ARG A 359 4.55 3.98 6.48
CA ARG A 359 5.52 2.87 6.36
C ARG A 359 6.85 3.35 5.81
N GLU A 360 6.86 4.03 4.66
CA GLU A 360 8.09 4.51 4.04
C GLU A 360 8.84 5.46 4.97
N ARG A 361 8.13 6.40 5.59
CA ARG A 361 8.74 7.33 6.54
C ARG A 361 9.38 6.63 7.73
N HIS A 362 8.67 5.69 8.36
CA HIS A 362 9.20 4.95 9.51
C HIS A 362 10.41 4.11 9.13
N LEU A 363 10.40 3.44 7.97
CA LEU A 363 11.58 2.74 7.48
C LEU A 363 12.77 3.69 7.30
N GLY A 364 12.54 4.89 6.75
CA GLY A 364 13.58 5.92 6.66
C GLY A 364 14.13 6.34 8.03
N LEU A 365 13.25 6.61 9.00
CA LEU A 365 13.63 6.98 10.38
C LEU A 365 14.35 5.86 11.14
N MET A 366 14.09 4.60 10.77
CA MET A 366 14.83 3.44 11.28
C MET A 366 16.24 3.31 10.66
N GLY A 367 16.58 4.10 9.64
CA GLY A 367 17.88 4.12 8.98
C GLY A 367 17.93 3.37 7.65
N TYR A 368 16.80 2.88 7.13
CA TYR A 368 16.77 2.23 5.83
C TYR A 368 16.84 3.29 4.72
N GLN A 369 17.74 3.10 3.75
CA GLN A 369 17.73 3.90 2.53
C GLN A 369 16.66 3.35 1.59
N LEU A 370 15.68 4.15 1.22
CA LEU A 370 14.58 3.71 0.36
C LEU A 370 14.88 4.00 -1.11
N LEU A 371 14.71 2.98 -1.96
CA LEU A 371 14.72 3.08 -3.42
C LEU A 371 13.30 2.83 -3.95
N PRO A 372 12.48 3.87 -4.17
CA PRO A 372 11.14 3.68 -4.67
C PRO A 372 11.14 3.22 -6.13
N LEU A 373 10.29 2.24 -6.44
CA LEU A 373 9.97 1.74 -7.78
C LEU A 373 8.48 2.05 -8.06
N PRO A 374 8.18 3.21 -8.69
CA PRO A 374 6.81 3.62 -8.97
C PRO A 374 6.19 2.79 -10.10
N PHE A 375 4.89 2.52 -9.98
CA PHE A 375 4.17 1.69 -10.94
C PHE A 375 4.21 2.27 -12.36
N GLU A 376 4.22 3.59 -12.54
CA GLU A 376 4.29 4.22 -13.86
C GLU A 376 5.59 3.83 -14.58
N GLU A 377 6.70 3.82 -13.86
CA GLU A 377 8.00 3.42 -14.40
C GLU A 377 8.03 1.92 -14.65
N LEU A 378 7.47 1.10 -13.75
CA LEU A 378 7.41 -0.36 -13.91
C LEU A 378 6.52 -0.80 -15.08
N GLU A 379 5.33 -0.19 -15.23
CA GLU A 379 4.38 -0.46 -16.32
C GLU A 379 4.93 -0.04 -17.69
N SER A 380 5.86 0.94 -17.71
CA SER A 380 6.53 1.36 -18.96
C SER A 380 7.58 0.35 -19.46
N GLN A 381 8.03 -0.59 -18.61
CA GLN A 381 9.06 -1.56 -18.98
C GLN A 381 8.47 -2.67 -19.87
N ARG A 382 9.02 -2.83 -21.07
CA ARG A 382 8.56 -3.83 -22.04
C ARG A 382 9.19 -5.19 -21.82
N GLY A 383 8.80 -5.86 -20.74
CA GLY A 383 9.30 -7.19 -20.39
C GLY A 383 10.62 -7.18 -19.62
N LEU A 384 11.15 -8.38 -19.38
CA LEU A 384 12.24 -8.59 -18.43
C LEU A 384 13.58 -7.90 -18.82
N PRO A 385 14.04 -7.88 -20.09
CA PRO A 385 15.32 -7.25 -20.43
C PRO A 385 15.33 -5.74 -20.14
N GLN A 386 14.26 -5.04 -20.48
CA GLN A 386 14.08 -3.60 -20.24
C GLN A 386 13.97 -3.32 -18.74
N LEU A 387 13.17 -4.13 -18.02
CA LEU A 387 13.08 -4.04 -16.56
C LEU A 387 14.44 -4.21 -15.90
N LYS A 388 15.28 -5.16 -16.36
CA LYS A 388 16.63 -5.34 -15.85
C LYS A 388 17.51 -4.11 -16.11
N SER A 389 17.41 -3.51 -17.29
CA SER A 389 18.14 -2.27 -17.60
C SER A 389 17.73 -1.13 -16.66
N TYR A 390 16.41 -0.98 -16.43
CA TYR A 390 15.84 -0.02 -15.50
C TYR A 390 16.32 -0.24 -14.06
N LEU A 391 16.25 -1.47 -13.55
CA LEU A 391 16.73 -1.81 -12.19
C LEU A 391 18.23 -1.54 -12.05
N ARG A 392 19.04 -1.89 -13.07
CA ARG A 392 20.47 -1.56 -13.11
C ARG A 392 20.69 -0.05 -13.00
N GLN A 393 19.98 0.75 -13.79
CA GLN A 393 20.12 2.20 -13.75
C GLN A 393 19.76 2.77 -12.36
N LYS A 394 18.66 2.28 -11.75
CA LYS A 394 18.23 2.71 -10.40
C LYS A 394 19.25 2.37 -9.32
N LEU A 395 19.80 1.15 -9.36
CA LEU A 395 20.81 0.71 -8.39
C LEU A 395 22.15 1.44 -8.59
N GLN A 396 22.58 1.67 -9.83
CA GLN A 396 23.80 2.46 -10.14
C GLN A 396 23.66 3.93 -9.74
N ALA A 397 22.47 4.52 -9.88
CA ALA A 397 22.21 5.89 -9.44
C ALA A 397 22.34 6.04 -7.91
N LEU A 398 22.17 4.96 -7.14
CA LEU A 398 22.48 4.90 -5.71
C LEU A 398 23.96 4.61 -5.40
N GLY A 399 24.83 4.52 -6.41
CA GLY A 399 26.24 4.19 -6.26
C GLY A 399 26.51 2.71 -5.97
N LEU A 400 25.51 1.84 -6.16
CA LEU A 400 25.67 0.42 -5.87
C LEU A 400 26.50 -0.28 -6.94
N ARG A 401 27.33 -1.22 -6.50
CA ARG A 401 28.21 -2.04 -7.33
C ARG A 401 27.94 -3.52 -7.08
N TRP A 402 27.88 -4.30 -8.15
CA TRP A 402 27.65 -5.73 -8.08
C TRP A 402 28.34 -6.43 -9.26
N GLY A 403 28.87 -7.62 -9.01
CA GLY A 403 29.78 -8.33 -9.91
C GLY A 403 31.01 -8.84 -9.14
N PRO A 404 31.87 -9.67 -9.75
CA PRO A 404 33.11 -10.10 -9.12
C PRO A 404 33.98 -8.89 -8.77
N GLU A 405 34.46 -8.82 -7.53
CA GLU A 405 35.50 -7.87 -7.16
C GLU A 405 36.79 -8.28 -7.87
N GLY A 406 37.23 -7.46 -8.84
CA GLY A 406 38.46 -7.69 -9.59
C GLY A 406 38.24 -8.51 -10.86
N GLY A 407 38.51 -7.86 -12.00
CA GLY A 407 39.05 -8.55 -13.17
C GLY A 407 40.55 -8.72 -12.99
#